data_AF-A0A7J7NKF9-F1
#
_entry.id   AF-A0A7J7NKF9-F1
#
_cell.length_a   1.000
_cell.length_b   1.000
_cell.length_c   1.000
_cell.angle_alpha   90.00
_cell.angle_beta   90.00
_cell.angle_gamma   90.00
#
_symmetry.space_group_name_H-M   'P 1'
#
loop_
_entity.id
_entity.type
_entity.pdbx_description
1 polymer ?
#
loop_
_entity_poly.entity_id
_entity_poly.type
_entity_poly.pdbx_seq_one_letter_code
_entity_poly.pdbx_strand_id
1 'polypeptide(L)'
;MLKKSKYCLCLSGYEVASPRVIEDIYAECVPVLISDHYVPPFSDILNWKSFSVQIPVKDIANIKRIRMGISQTQYLRMHRRVKQVQKHFVVNGPSKRFDVFHMTLHSIWLSLNIRDMDQLNSSLVCVALKARASSKPNYSSLFNRL
;
A
#
# COMPACT_ATOMS: atom_id res chain seq x y z
N MET A 1 -0.77 -16.23 -17.48
CA MET A 1 -2.20 -15.92 -17.21
C MET A 1 -2.42 -15.74 -15.71
N LEU A 2 -2.45 -14.49 -15.20
CA LEU A 2 -2.78 -14.18 -13.80
C LEU A 2 -4.29 -14.07 -13.53
N LYS A 3 -5.09 -13.84 -14.58
CA LYS A 3 -6.56 -13.59 -14.53
C LYS A 3 -7.44 -14.72 -13.98
N LYS A 4 -6.88 -15.88 -13.59
CA LYS A 4 -7.65 -17.01 -13.03
C LYS A 4 -7.33 -17.32 -11.56
N SER A 5 -6.28 -16.74 -10.98
CA SER A 5 -5.91 -17.02 -9.59
C SER A 5 -6.62 -16.07 -8.62
N LYS A 6 -7.12 -16.59 -7.50
CA LYS A 6 -7.65 -15.76 -6.41
C LYS A 6 -6.55 -14.99 -5.69
N TYR A 7 -5.39 -15.62 -5.54
CA TYR A 7 -4.24 -15.12 -4.77
C TYR A 7 -2.97 -15.22 -5.62
N CYS A 8 -2.15 -14.17 -5.62
CA CYS A 8 -0.91 -14.11 -6.39
C CYS A 8 0.27 -13.98 -5.44
N LEU A 9 1.28 -14.82 -5.64
CA LEU A 9 2.43 -14.90 -4.73
C LEU A 9 3.47 -13.87 -5.17
N CYS A 10 3.73 -12.90 -4.30
CA CYS A 10 4.75 -11.88 -4.50
C CYS A 10 5.95 -12.21 -3.60
N LEU A 11 6.91 -12.94 -4.13
CA LEU A 11 8.19 -13.15 -3.45
C LEU A 11 8.99 -11.84 -3.52
N SER A 12 9.55 -11.38 -2.39
CA SER A 12 10.56 -10.33 -2.42
C SER A 12 11.76 -10.83 -3.23
N GLY A 13 11.93 -10.31 -4.43
CA GLY A 13 13.11 -10.59 -5.26
C GLY A 13 14.32 -9.81 -4.77
N TYR A 14 15.49 -10.14 -5.32
CA TYR A 14 16.74 -9.39 -5.14
C TYR A 14 16.74 -8.06 -5.91
N GLU A 15 15.85 -7.91 -6.89
CA GLU A 15 15.69 -6.69 -7.67
C GLU A 15 14.94 -5.61 -6.87
N VAL A 16 15.51 -4.40 -6.87
CA VAL A 16 15.09 -3.24 -6.05
C VAL A 16 13.62 -2.83 -6.27
N ALA A 17 13.00 -3.19 -7.40
CA ALA A 17 11.59 -2.89 -7.66
C ALA A 17 10.98 -3.84 -8.71
N SER A 18 10.78 -5.11 -8.37
CA SER A 18 10.01 -5.99 -9.26
C SER A 18 8.54 -5.51 -9.35
N PRO A 19 7.98 -5.29 -10.55
CA PRO A 19 6.61 -4.78 -10.71
C PRO A 19 5.52 -5.81 -10.36
N ARG A 20 5.90 -7.03 -9.94
CA ARG A 20 4.99 -8.17 -9.64
C ARG A 20 3.78 -7.79 -8.80
N VAL A 21 3.99 -7.05 -7.71
CA VAL A 21 2.90 -6.64 -6.82
C VAL A 21 1.92 -5.71 -7.54
N ILE A 22 2.42 -4.83 -8.39
CA ILE A 22 1.61 -3.90 -9.18
C ILE A 22 0.87 -4.66 -10.29
N GLU A 23 1.53 -5.61 -10.97
CA GLU A 23 0.91 -6.50 -11.96
C GLU A 23 -0.22 -7.33 -11.35
N ASP A 24 -0.05 -7.82 -10.12
CA ASP A 24 -1.07 -8.57 -9.39
C ASP A 24 -2.29 -7.69 -9.08
N ILE A 25 -2.07 -6.44 -8.66
CA ILE A 25 -3.13 -5.45 -8.45
C ILE A 25 -3.84 -5.12 -9.77
N TYR A 26 -3.10 -5.01 -10.88
CA TYR A 26 -3.70 -4.84 -12.21
C TYR A 26 -4.55 -6.04 -12.65
N ALA A 27 -4.14 -7.25 -12.27
CA ALA A 27 -4.89 -8.46 -12.51
C ALA A 27 -6.08 -8.67 -11.54
N GLU A 28 -6.32 -7.73 -10.62
CA GLU A 28 -7.31 -7.84 -9.53
C GLU A 28 -7.08 -9.05 -8.62
N CYS A 29 -5.85 -9.53 -8.56
CA CYS A 29 -5.44 -10.66 -7.75
C CYS A 29 -5.06 -10.19 -6.35
N VAL A 30 -5.48 -10.91 -5.29
CA VAL A 30 -5.07 -10.54 -3.92
C VAL A 30 -3.58 -10.88 -3.74
N PRO A 31 -2.71 -9.88 -3.50
CA PRO A 31 -1.28 -10.12 -3.37
C PRO A 31 -0.97 -10.82 -2.05
N VAL A 32 -0.11 -11.83 -2.14
CA VAL A 32 0.45 -12.58 -1.01
C VAL A 32 1.93 -12.25 -0.94
N LEU A 33 2.26 -11.29 -0.08
CA LEU A 33 3.61 -10.78 0.11
C LEU A 33 4.40 -11.77 0.97
N ILE A 34 5.44 -12.35 0.38
CA ILE A 34 6.34 -13.29 1.06
C ILE A 34 7.69 -12.59 1.22
N SER A 35 7.96 -12.09 2.42
CA SER A 35 9.20 -11.41 2.77
C SER A 35 9.27 -11.11 4.26
N ASP A 36 10.49 -10.97 4.78
CA ASP A 36 10.72 -10.47 6.14
C ASP A 36 10.92 -8.95 6.18
N HIS A 37 11.35 -8.34 5.07
CA HIS A 37 11.74 -6.92 5.01
C HIS A 37 11.22 -6.16 3.78
N TYR A 38 10.23 -6.70 3.07
CA TYR A 38 9.62 -6.00 1.94
C TYR A 38 8.69 -4.89 2.40
N VAL A 39 9.01 -3.66 2.02
CA VAL A 39 8.14 -2.49 2.21
C VAL A 39 7.42 -2.21 0.90
N PRO A 40 6.10 -2.46 0.82
CA PRO A 40 5.34 -2.20 -0.39
C PRO A 40 5.28 -0.70 -0.74
N PRO A 41 5.10 -0.34 -2.02
CA PRO A 41 4.96 1.06 -2.42
C PRO A 41 3.78 1.74 -1.71
N PHE A 42 3.97 3.00 -1.35
CA PHE A 42 2.99 3.82 -0.65
C PHE A 42 2.51 3.22 0.68
N SER A 43 3.35 2.44 1.38
CA SER A 43 3.05 1.86 2.70
C SER A 43 2.64 2.89 3.76
N ASP A 44 3.12 4.12 3.65
CA ASP A 44 2.76 5.23 4.55
C ASP A 44 1.34 5.77 4.31
N ILE A 45 0.74 5.44 3.15
CA ILE A 45 -0.56 5.96 2.72
C ILE A 45 -1.61 4.84 2.63
N LEU A 46 -1.21 3.66 2.15
CA LEU A 46 -2.08 2.51 1.92
C LEU A 46 -1.96 1.49 3.05
N ASN A 47 -3.09 1.07 3.61
CA ASN A 47 -3.12 -0.03 4.56
C ASN A 47 -3.04 -1.38 3.83
N TRP A 48 -1.83 -1.85 3.55
CA TRP A 48 -1.60 -3.13 2.85
C TRP A 48 -2.23 -4.33 3.55
N LYS A 49 -2.33 -4.34 4.89
CA LYS A 49 -2.97 -5.45 5.63
C LYS A 49 -4.47 -5.59 5.32
N SER A 50 -5.08 -4.56 4.77
CA SER A 50 -6.51 -4.52 4.45
C SER A 50 -6.86 -5.26 3.15
N PHE A 51 -5.90 -5.41 2.23
CA PHE A 51 -6.09 -5.95 0.88
C PHE A 51 -5.01 -6.94 0.41
N SER A 52 -4.03 -7.24 1.26
CA SER A 52 -2.96 -8.21 0.98
C SER A 52 -2.81 -9.20 2.13
N VAL A 53 -2.15 -10.33 1.85
CA VAL A 53 -1.73 -11.31 2.86
C VAL A 53 -0.22 -11.21 3.02
N GLN A 54 0.28 -11.01 4.24
CA GLN A 54 1.70 -10.94 4.53
C GLN A 54 2.15 -12.23 5.21
N ILE A 55 3.18 -12.87 4.66
CA ILE A 55 3.72 -14.15 5.14
C ILE A 55 5.24 -13.99 5.29
N PRO A 56 5.82 -14.20 6.48
CA PRO A 56 7.27 -14.19 6.65
C PRO A 56 7.89 -15.40 5.96
N VAL A 57 9.18 -15.31 5.59
CA VAL A 57 9.86 -16.36 4.80
C VAL A 57 9.86 -17.71 5.52
N LYS A 58 9.96 -17.69 6.85
CA LYS A 58 9.87 -18.89 7.71
C LYS A 58 8.56 -19.69 7.56
N ASP A 59 7.48 -19.04 7.13
CA ASP A 59 6.13 -19.64 7.03
C ASP A 59 5.77 -20.06 5.59
N ILE A 60 6.73 -20.08 4.67
CA ILE A 60 6.52 -20.50 3.27
C ILE A 60 5.89 -21.90 3.18
N ALA A 61 6.34 -22.85 4.01
CA ALA A 61 5.77 -24.20 4.06
C ALA A 61 4.27 -24.21 4.44
N ASN A 62 3.82 -23.18 5.15
CA ASN A 62 2.45 -23.04 5.64
C ASN A 62 1.52 -22.24 4.70
N ILE A 63 2.01 -21.75 3.55
CA ILE A 63 1.23 -20.88 2.64
C ILE A 63 -0.12 -21.51 2.25
N LYS A 64 -0.12 -22.82 1.93
CA LYS A 64 -1.35 -23.53 1.56
C LYS A 64 -2.38 -23.46 2.70
N ARG A 65 -1.95 -23.71 3.94
CA ARG A 65 -2.79 -23.68 5.14
C ARG A 65 -3.31 -22.27 5.42
N ILE A 66 -2.43 -21.26 5.37
CA ILE A 66 -2.79 -19.85 5.60
C ILE A 66 -3.87 -19.41 4.61
N ARG A 67 -3.65 -19.67 3.31
CA ARG A 67 -4.60 -19.28 2.25
C ARG A 67 -5.94 -20.01 2.36
N MET A 68 -5.93 -21.28 2.75
CA MET A 68 -7.16 -22.06 2.97
C MET A 68 -7.91 -21.62 4.23
N GLY A 69 -7.22 -21.06 5.22
CA GLY A 69 -7.83 -20.53 6.45
C GLY A 69 -8.56 -19.20 6.25
N ILE A 70 -8.38 -18.52 5.12
CA ILE A 70 -9.07 -17.26 4.82
C ILE A 70 -10.48 -17.56 4.35
N SER A 71 -11.47 -17.06 5.09
CA SER A 71 -12.88 -17.20 4.72
C SER A 71 -13.18 -16.51 3.39
N GLN A 72 -14.18 -17.03 2.66
CA GLN A 72 -14.59 -16.45 1.37
C GLN A 72 -15.08 -14.99 1.53
N THR A 73 -15.70 -14.63 2.66
CA THR A 73 -16.14 -13.26 2.96
C THR A 73 -14.95 -12.31 3.14
N GLN A 74 -13.91 -12.75 3.85
CA GLN A 74 -12.67 -11.99 4.01
C GLN A 74 -11.95 -11.82 2.67
N TYR A 75 -11.88 -12.87 1.85
CA TYR A 75 -11.32 -12.80 0.50
C TYR A 75 -12.06 -11.77 -0.36
N LEU A 76 -13.40 -11.81 -0.39
CA LEU A 76 -14.19 -10.85 -1.16
C LEU A 76 -13.98 -9.41 -0.71
N ARG A 77 -13.77 -9.19 0.60
CA ARG A 77 -13.43 -7.87 1.15
C ARG A 77 -12.08 -7.39 0.64
N MET A 78 -11.04 -8.24 0.69
CA MET A 78 -9.72 -7.90 0.17
C MET A 78 -9.77 -7.63 -1.34
N HIS A 79 -10.43 -8.49 -2.11
CA HIS A 79 -10.56 -8.34 -3.56
C HIS A 79 -11.25 -7.02 -3.97
N ARG A 80 -12.32 -6.61 -3.26
CA ARG A 80 -12.95 -5.29 -3.48
C ARG A 80 -11.98 -4.14 -3.23
N ARG A 81 -11.15 -4.24 -2.19
CA ARG A 81 -10.13 -3.24 -1.89
C ARG A 81 -9.01 -3.21 -2.93
N VAL A 82 -8.57 -4.37 -3.44
CA VAL A 82 -7.60 -4.45 -4.55
C VAL A 82 -8.10 -3.64 -5.75
N LYS A 83 -9.37 -3.82 -6.15
CA LYS A 83 -9.98 -3.02 -7.23
C LYS A 83 -9.98 -1.52 -6.91
N GLN A 84 -10.27 -1.14 -5.67
CA GLN A 84 -10.29 0.26 -5.26
C GLN A 84 -8.89 0.90 -5.28
N VAL A 85 -7.86 0.17 -4.89
CA VAL A 85 -6.49 0.68 -4.83
C VAL A 85 -5.80 0.71 -6.19
N GLN A 86 -6.28 -0.05 -7.17
CA GLN A 86 -5.71 -0.12 -8.52
C GLN A 86 -5.50 1.27 -9.14
N LYS A 87 -6.44 2.20 -8.95
CA LYS A 87 -6.34 3.58 -9.48
C LYS A 87 -5.10 4.35 -8.98
N HIS A 88 -4.56 3.99 -7.82
CA HIS A 88 -3.39 4.62 -7.21
C HIS A 88 -2.07 4.22 -7.87
N PHE A 89 -2.08 3.18 -8.72
CA PHE A 89 -0.91 2.70 -9.43
C PHE A 89 -0.96 3.00 -10.94
N VAL A 90 -2.04 3.63 -11.42
CA VAL A 90 -2.25 3.98 -12.82
C VAL A 90 -1.65 5.34 -13.15
N VAL A 91 -0.85 5.40 -14.22
CA VAL A 91 -0.44 6.66 -14.86
C VAL A 91 -1.59 7.14 -15.75
N ASN A 92 -2.08 8.36 -15.51
CA ASN A 92 -3.10 8.99 -16.34
C ASN A 92 -2.50 10.23 -17.05
N GLY A 93 -2.97 10.51 -18.26
CA GLY A 93 -2.79 11.81 -18.92
C GLY A 93 -4.15 12.41 -19.26
N PRO A 94 -4.55 13.58 -18.74
CA PRO A 94 -3.94 14.36 -17.64
C PRO A 94 -3.99 13.63 -16.29
N SER A 95 -3.23 14.12 -15.31
CA SER A 95 -3.21 13.53 -13.97
C SER A 95 -4.59 13.60 -13.29
N LYS A 96 -4.97 12.51 -12.63
CA LYS A 96 -6.24 12.38 -11.91
C LYS A 96 -6.00 12.38 -10.42
N ARG A 97 -6.98 12.85 -9.65
CA ARG A 97 -6.88 12.86 -8.19
C ARG A 97 -6.59 11.45 -7.66
N PHE A 98 -5.58 11.34 -6.80
CA PHE A 98 -5.10 10.08 -6.22
C PHE A 98 -4.52 9.08 -7.24
N ASP A 99 -4.11 9.52 -8.43
CA ASP A 99 -3.32 8.66 -9.32
C ASP A 99 -1.88 8.47 -8.80
N VAL A 100 -1.10 7.66 -9.51
CA VAL A 100 0.28 7.36 -9.10
C VAL A 100 1.16 8.61 -8.97
N PHE A 101 0.89 9.64 -9.78
CA PHE A 101 1.61 10.91 -9.71
C PHE A 101 1.33 11.63 -8.39
N HIS A 102 0.05 11.80 -8.03
CA HIS A 102 -0.33 12.41 -6.76
C HIS A 102 0.11 11.58 -5.55
N MET A 103 0.04 10.25 -5.64
CA MET A 103 0.50 9.35 -4.58
C MET A 103 2.01 9.48 -4.34
N THR A 104 2.79 9.56 -5.43
CA THR A 104 4.24 9.75 -5.37
C THR A 104 4.60 11.09 -4.74
N LEU A 105 3.99 12.20 -5.20
CA LEU A 105 4.22 13.52 -4.62
C LEU A 105 3.87 13.55 -3.13
N HIS A 106 2.76 12.92 -2.74
CA HIS A 106 2.35 12.86 -1.33
C HIS A 106 3.31 12.03 -0.48
N SER A 107 3.82 10.90 -1.00
CA SER A 107 4.80 10.06 -0.30
C SER A 107 6.15 10.77 -0.11
N ILE A 108 6.61 11.52 -1.13
CA ILE A 108 7.81 12.37 -1.02
C ILE A 108 7.57 13.47 0.03
N TRP A 109 6.42 14.14 -0.03
CA TRP A 109 6.07 15.17 0.95
C TRP A 109 6.06 14.62 2.38
N LEU A 110 5.46 13.45 2.62
CA LEU A 110 5.49 12.79 3.93
C LEU A 110 6.92 12.48 4.38
N SER A 111 7.73 11.90 3.49
CA SER A 111 9.13 11.57 3.78
C SER A 111 9.95 12.79 4.18
N LEU A 112 9.73 13.95 3.55
CA LEU A 112 10.44 15.18 3.86
C LEU A 112 9.94 15.81 5.18
N ASN A 113 8.62 15.91 5.38
CA ASN A 113 8.07 16.59 6.56
C ASN A 113 8.12 15.74 7.84
N ILE A 114 8.14 14.41 7.74
CA ILE A 114 8.24 13.52 8.91
C ILE A 114 9.70 13.41 9.37
N ARG A 115 10.68 13.42 8.45
CA ARG A 115 12.11 13.43 8.82
C ARG A 115 12.52 14.71 9.57
N ASP A 116 11.87 15.84 9.28
CA ASP A 116 12.06 17.08 10.04
C ASP A 116 11.43 17.02 11.45
N MET A 117 10.40 16.20 11.68
CA MET A 117 9.72 16.07 12.98
C MET A 117 10.54 15.27 14.01
N ASP A 118 11.42 14.36 13.57
CA ASP A 118 12.32 13.64 14.48
C ASP A 118 13.51 14.49 14.95
N GLN A 119 13.90 15.55 14.20
CA GLN A 119 14.94 16.50 14.61
C GLN A 119 14.41 17.72 15.39
N LEU A 120 13.12 18.08 15.26
CA LEU A 120 12.56 19.33 15.80
C LEU A 120 11.46 19.13 16.85
N ASN A 121 11.67 18.23 17.81
CA ASN A 121 10.80 18.08 18.98
C ASN A 121 10.94 19.21 20.03
N SER A 122 11.42 20.41 19.67
CA SER A 122 11.65 21.49 20.65
C SER A 122 11.32 22.93 20.21
N SER A 123 10.62 23.17 19.10
CA SER A 123 10.26 24.55 18.72
C SER A 123 8.80 24.75 18.31
N LEU A 124 8.25 25.91 18.73
CA LEU A 124 6.88 26.40 18.47
C LEU A 124 6.48 26.40 16.98
N VAL A 125 7.46 26.34 16.07
CA VAL A 125 7.27 26.23 14.60
C VAL A 125 6.57 24.91 14.24
N CYS A 126 6.83 23.81 14.96
CA CYS A 126 6.18 22.52 14.74
C CYS A 126 4.66 22.57 15.03
N VAL A 127 4.23 23.31 16.05
CA VAL A 127 2.80 23.47 16.36
C VAL A 127 2.09 24.26 15.25
N ALA A 128 2.73 25.31 14.72
CA ALA A 128 2.21 26.10 13.61
C ALA A 128 2.15 25.33 12.28
N LEU A 129 3.16 24.51 11.97
CA LEU A 129 3.16 23.64 10.78
C LEU A 129 2.13 22.50 10.90
N LYS A 130 1.92 21.95 12.09
CA LYS A 130 0.88 20.94 12.37
C LYS A 130 -0.54 21.54 12.27
N ALA A 131 -0.72 22.79 12.70
CA ALA A 131 -1.95 23.55 12.50
C ALA A 131 -2.20 23.87 11.01
N ARG A 132 -1.16 24.21 10.23
CA ARG A 132 -1.29 24.48 8.79
C ARG A 132 -1.51 23.21 7.96
N ALA A 133 -0.90 22.08 8.35
CA ALA A 133 -1.15 20.76 7.76
C ALA A 133 -2.59 20.26 7.99
N SER A 134 -3.25 20.69 9.08
CA SER A 134 -4.65 20.38 9.38
C SER A 134 -5.66 21.13 8.48
N SER A 135 -5.22 22.10 7.67
CA SER A 135 -6.06 22.87 6.74
C SER A 135 -6.06 22.37 5.29
N LYS A 136 -5.24 21.34 4.97
CA LYS A 136 -5.15 20.75 3.62
C LYS A 136 -5.99 19.48 3.53
N PRO A 137 -6.42 19.06 2.32
CA PRO A 137 -7.41 18.01 2.16
C PRO A 137 -6.98 16.79 2.96
N ASN A 138 -7.86 16.31 3.84
CA ASN A 138 -7.55 15.23 4.76
C ASN A 138 -7.52 13.89 3.99
N TYR A 139 -6.40 13.65 3.29
CA TYR A 139 -6.15 12.44 2.51
C TYR A 139 -6.18 11.21 3.44
N SER A 140 -5.70 11.31 4.68
CA SER A 140 -5.71 10.20 5.67
C SER A 140 -7.13 9.79 6.11
N SER A 141 -8.07 10.74 6.27
CA SER A 141 -9.47 10.43 6.61
C SER A 141 -10.25 9.79 5.46
N LEU A 142 -9.83 10.03 4.21
CA LEU A 142 -10.43 9.46 2.99
C LEU A 142 -9.90 8.05 2.70
N PHE A 143 -8.64 7.77 3.03
CA PHE A 143 -8.03 6.44 2.87
C PHE A 143 -8.44 5.44 3.94
N ASN A 144 -8.76 5.88 5.17
CA ASN A 144 -9.28 4.99 6.23
C ASN A 144 -10.71 4.44 5.97
N ARG A 145 -11.38 4.88 4.89
CA ARG A 145 -12.65 4.30 4.41
C ARG A 145 -12.47 3.28 3.27
N LEU A 146 -11.24 3.02 2.83
CA LEU A 146 -10.85 1.94 1.91
C LEU A 146 -10.13 0.84 2.70
#